data_AF-A0A3C0IUQ5-F1
#
_entry.id   AF-A0A3C0IUQ5-F1
#
_cell.length_a   1.000
_cell.length_b   1.000
_cell.length_c   1.000
_cell.angle_alpha   90.00
_cell.angle_beta   90.00
_cell.angle_gamma   90.00
#
_symmetry.space_group_name_H-M   'P 1'
#
loop_
_entity.id
_entity.type
_entity.pdbx_description
1 polymer ?
#
loop_
_entity_poly.entity_id
_entity_poly.type
_entity_poly.pdbx_seq_one_letter_code
_entity_poly.pdbx_strand_id
1 'polypeptide(L)'
;GVDECLDSLQRLTGKECIVVGINHGNDKRLTEYNPYDHTQFGKGEGKQYLNFIVTTLKPYIDKTYRTRKDAASTAIAGSSMGGVISLAAMVQHPTVFGAGGIFSPAFWVAPPLYTDVT
;
A
#
# COMPACT_ATOMS: atom_id res chain seq x y z
N GLY A 1 -14.32 12.20 7.76
CA GLY A 1 -12.99 12.21 7.10
C GLY A 1 -12.07 11.17 7.71
N VAL A 2 -10.85 11.10 7.22
CA VAL A 2 -9.80 10.25 7.81
C VAL A 2 -9.39 10.82 9.17
N ASP A 3 -9.33 12.14 9.29
CA ASP A 3 -9.01 12.91 10.48
C ASP A 3 -9.95 12.61 11.66
N GLU A 4 -11.27 12.70 11.50
CA GLU A 4 -12.20 12.45 12.62
C GLU A 4 -12.22 10.97 13.05
N CYS A 5 -11.92 10.06 12.11
CA CYS A 5 -11.73 8.65 12.41
C CYS A 5 -10.47 8.43 13.27
N LEU A 6 -9.34 9.04 12.90
CA LEU A 6 -8.09 8.96 13.66
C LEU A 6 -8.22 9.60 15.04
N ASP A 7 -8.86 10.76 15.14
CA ASP A 7 -9.14 11.42 16.43
C ASP A 7 -9.94 10.52 17.36
N SER A 8 -10.94 9.81 16.81
CA SER A 8 -11.76 8.87 17.57
C SER A 8 -10.95 7.63 18.00
N LEU A 9 -10.13 7.09 17.11
CA LEU A 9 -9.26 5.96 17.42
C LEU A 9 -8.20 6.30 18.45
N GLN A 10 -7.63 7.51 18.40
CA GLN A 10 -6.69 7.99 19.41
C GLN A 10 -7.35 8.04 20.78
N ARG A 11 -8.56 8.61 20.88
CA ARG A 11 -9.31 8.65 22.14
C ARG A 11 -9.62 7.26 22.70
N LEU A 12 -9.91 6.30 21.83
CA LEU A 12 -10.27 4.93 22.23
C LEU A 12 -9.06 4.05 22.59
N THR A 13 -7.93 4.25 21.91
CA THR A 13 -6.78 3.32 21.99
C THR A 13 -5.55 3.92 22.65
N GLY A 14 -5.51 5.25 22.82
CA GLY A 14 -4.33 5.99 23.26
C GLY A 14 -3.17 5.96 22.25
N LYS A 15 -3.40 5.48 21.02
CA LYS A 15 -2.38 5.36 19.97
C LYS A 15 -2.59 6.42 18.90
N GLU A 16 -1.48 6.96 18.42
CA GLU A 16 -1.42 7.90 17.30
C GLU A 16 -0.70 7.27 16.11
N CYS A 17 -1.01 7.71 14.90
CA CYS A 17 -0.29 7.33 13.70
C CYS A 17 -0.19 8.49 12.72
N ILE A 18 0.79 8.39 11.82
CA ILE A 18 0.90 9.26 10.66
C ILE A 18 0.22 8.54 9.50
N VAL A 19 -0.72 9.20 8.84
CA VAL A 19 -1.35 8.68 7.61
C VAL A 19 -0.81 9.41 6.40
N VAL A 20 -0.33 8.64 5.43
CA VAL A 20 0.21 9.16 4.16
C VAL A 20 -0.75 8.75 3.05
N GLY A 21 -1.52 9.71 2.54
CA GLY A 21 -2.36 9.51 1.37
C GLY A 21 -1.52 9.56 0.09
N ILE A 22 -1.49 8.47 -0.66
CA ILE A 22 -0.74 8.39 -1.92
C ILE A 22 -1.75 8.50 -3.07
N ASN A 23 -1.65 9.58 -3.83
CA ASN A 23 -2.46 9.74 -5.03
C ASN A 23 -1.94 8.78 -6.13
N HIS A 24 -2.85 8.20 -6.90
CA HIS A 24 -2.49 7.45 -8.09
C HIS A 24 -2.46 8.38 -9.31
N GLY A 25 -1.84 7.94 -10.40
CA GLY A 25 -1.71 8.67 -11.66
C GLY A 25 -3.01 8.78 -12.47
N ASN A 26 -4.17 8.96 -11.81
CA ASN A 26 -5.51 9.00 -12.41
C ASN A 26 -5.75 7.83 -13.37
N ASP A 27 -5.64 8.07 -14.68
CA ASP A 27 -5.83 7.08 -15.75
C ASP A 27 -4.86 5.90 -15.65
N LYS A 28 -3.71 6.09 -14.98
CA LYS A 28 -2.72 5.03 -14.72
C LYS A 28 -3.04 4.16 -13.51
N ARG A 29 -4.10 4.43 -12.76
CA ARG A 29 -4.43 3.67 -11.53
C ARG A 29 -4.46 2.16 -11.77
N LEU A 30 -4.98 1.72 -12.91
CA LEU A 30 -5.11 0.30 -13.22
C LEU A 30 -3.75 -0.37 -13.44
N THR A 31 -2.79 0.34 -14.04
CA THR A 31 -1.43 -0.17 -14.29
C THR A 31 -0.55 0.00 -13.06
N GLU A 32 -0.59 1.15 -12.38
CA GLU A 32 0.18 1.43 -11.16
C GLU A 32 -0.20 0.53 -9.99
N TYR A 33 -1.43 0.03 -9.93
CA TYR A 33 -1.86 -0.87 -8.86
C TYR A 33 -1.81 -2.34 -9.26
N ASN A 34 -1.29 -2.65 -10.45
CA ASN A 34 -1.11 -4.02 -10.92
C ASN A 34 0.39 -4.35 -11.08
N PRO A 35 0.95 -5.26 -10.25
CA PRO A 35 2.33 -5.71 -10.41
C PRO A 35 2.59 -6.53 -11.68
N TYR A 36 1.52 -6.92 -12.39
CA TYR A 36 1.54 -7.84 -13.52
C TYR A 36 0.94 -7.21 -14.77
N ASP A 37 1.43 -7.63 -15.93
CA ASP A 37 0.84 -7.26 -17.21
C ASP A 37 -0.56 -7.87 -17.33
N HIS A 38 -1.49 -7.11 -17.89
CA HIS A 38 -2.86 -7.53 -18.10
C HIS A 38 -3.28 -7.29 -19.55
N THR A 39 -3.95 -8.27 -20.16
CA THR A 39 -4.33 -8.23 -21.58
C THR A 39 -5.20 -7.02 -21.93
N GLN A 40 -6.10 -6.61 -21.03
CA GLN A 40 -7.00 -5.46 -21.24
C GLN A 40 -6.40 -4.13 -20.77
N PHE A 41 -5.53 -4.14 -19.76
CA PHE A 41 -5.06 -2.89 -19.10
C PHE A 41 -3.63 -2.53 -19.45
N GLY A 42 -2.93 -3.40 -20.18
CA GLY A 42 -1.57 -3.18 -20.63
C GLY A 42 -0.54 -3.58 -19.58
N LYS A 43 0.61 -2.91 -19.64
CA LYS A 43 1.79 -3.24 -18.84
C LYS A 43 1.56 -2.91 -17.36
N GLY A 44 1.92 -3.84 -16.47
CA GLY A 44 1.88 -3.63 -15.03
C GLY A 44 2.98 -2.67 -14.58
N GLU A 45 2.59 -1.61 -13.89
CA GLU A 45 3.51 -0.61 -13.30
C GLU A 45 3.59 -0.75 -11.78
N GLY A 46 2.86 -1.71 -11.17
CA GLY A 46 2.82 -1.92 -9.73
C GLY A 46 4.16 -2.14 -9.08
N LYS A 47 5.08 -2.84 -9.73
CA LYS A 47 6.45 -3.02 -9.21
C LYS A 47 7.21 -1.69 -9.12
N GLN A 48 7.01 -0.79 -10.09
CA GLN A 48 7.64 0.53 -10.10
C GLN A 48 7.02 1.43 -9.03
N TYR A 49 5.70 1.36 -8.87
CA TYR A 49 4.97 2.04 -7.81
C TYR A 49 5.43 1.60 -6.42
N LEU A 50 5.54 0.29 -6.16
CA LEU A 50 6.05 -0.24 -4.89
C LEU A 50 7.52 0.14 -4.65
N ASN A 51 8.36 0.08 -5.69
CA ASN A 51 9.74 0.53 -5.59
C ASN A 51 9.81 2.01 -5.20
N PHE A 52 9.04 2.89 -5.85
CA PHE A 52 8.93 4.30 -5.46
C PHE A 52 8.55 4.46 -3.98
N ILE A 53 7.56 3.69 -3.50
CA ILE A 53 7.15 3.75 -2.09
C ILE A 53 8.32 3.38 -1.17
N VAL A 54 8.96 2.24 -1.42
CA VAL A 54 9.98 1.66 -0.53
C VAL A 54 11.31 2.41 -0.59
N THR A 55 11.74 2.85 -1.76
CA THR A 55 13.08 3.44 -1.95
C THR A 55 13.07 4.95 -1.91
N THR A 56 11.91 5.59 -2.06
CA THR A 56 11.82 7.06 -2.18
C THR A 56 10.86 7.66 -1.16
N LEU A 57 9.58 7.31 -1.20
CA LEU A 57 8.56 7.95 -0.38
C LEU A 57 8.74 7.65 1.11
N LYS A 58 8.82 6.37 1.49
CA LYS A 58 8.96 5.97 2.90
C LYS A 58 10.25 6.53 3.52
N PRO A 59 11.43 6.46 2.87
CA PRO A 59 12.64 7.13 3.37
C PRO A 59 12.49 8.65 3.54
N TYR A 60 11.79 9.33 2.62
CA TYR A 60 11.51 10.76 2.75
C TYR A 60 10.62 11.06 3.97
N ILE A 61 9.54 10.30 4.17
CA ILE A 61 8.66 10.44 5.34
C ILE A 61 9.42 10.16 6.64
N ASP A 62 10.22 9.10 6.68
CA ASP A 62 11.01 8.71 7.86
C ASP A 62 12.11 9.72 8.24
N LYS A 63 12.55 10.53 7.27
CA LYS A 63 13.51 11.63 7.49
C LYS A 63 12.80 12.91 7.94
N THR A 64 11.59 13.15 7.43
CA THR A 64 10.85 14.41 7.60
C THR A 64 10.01 14.41 8.87
N TYR A 65 9.48 13.26 9.27
CA TYR A 65 8.58 13.11 10.42
C TYR A 65 9.11 12.11 11.44
N ARG A 66 8.61 12.19 12.68
CA ARG A 66 9.00 11.31 13.78
C ARG A 66 8.30 9.94 13.69
N THR A 67 8.71 9.13 12.72
CA THR A 67 8.20 7.78 12.49
C THR A 67 8.92 6.73 13.34
N ARG A 68 8.25 5.63 13.66
CA ARG A 68 8.92 4.35 13.96
C ARG A 68 9.17 3.64 12.64
N LYS A 69 10.44 3.29 12.37
CA LYS A 69 10.88 2.87 11.02
C LYS A 69 10.76 1.38 10.77
N ASP A 70 10.58 0.59 11.81
CA ASP A 70 10.45 -0.87 11.74
C ASP A 70 9.16 -1.31 11.03
N ALA A 71 9.21 -2.51 10.46
CA ALA A 71 8.08 -3.12 9.76
C ALA A 71 6.85 -3.26 10.66
N ALA A 72 7.03 -3.66 11.93
CA ALA A 72 5.94 -3.86 12.87
C ALA A 72 5.13 -2.57 13.16
N SER A 73 5.72 -1.40 12.91
CA SER A 73 5.09 -0.09 13.06
C SER A 73 4.63 0.53 11.73
N THR A 74 4.83 -0.15 10.60
CA THR A 74 4.51 0.36 9.26
C THR A 74 3.45 -0.51 8.60
N ALA A 75 2.34 0.10 8.18
CA ALA A 75 1.24 -0.57 7.51
C ALA A 75 0.94 0.04 6.15
N ILE A 76 0.41 -0.77 5.24
CA ILE A 76 -0.12 -0.33 3.93
C ILE A 76 -1.54 -0.83 3.75
N ALA A 77 -2.44 0.01 3.23
CA ALA A 77 -3.84 -0.34 3.10
C ALA A 77 -4.46 0.23 1.84
N GLY A 78 -5.45 -0.49 1.30
CA GLY A 78 -6.17 -0.06 0.12
C GLY A 78 -7.39 -0.93 -0.18
N SER A 79 -8.28 -0.38 -1.01
CA SER A 79 -9.52 -1.03 -1.44
C SER A 79 -9.51 -1.33 -2.95
N SER A 80 -10.13 -2.44 -3.37
CA SER A 80 -10.20 -2.86 -4.78
C SER A 80 -8.80 -3.05 -5.36
N MET A 81 -8.43 -2.32 -6.42
CA MET A 81 -7.05 -2.28 -6.93
C MET A 81 -6.04 -1.87 -5.85
N GLY A 82 -6.42 -0.99 -4.93
CA GLY A 82 -5.58 -0.60 -3.79
C GLY A 82 -5.30 -1.78 -2.85
N GLY A 83 -6.24 -2.72 -2.74
CA GLY A 83 -6.05 -3.96 -1.98
C GLY A 83 -5.06 -4.90 -2.66
N VAL A 84 -5.11 -5.00 -4.01
CA VAL A 84 -4.17 -5.80 -4.81
C VAL A 84 -2.74 -5.30 -4.60
N ILE A 85 -2.50 -3.99 -4.79
CA ILE A 85 -1.15 -3.43 -4.64
C ILE A 85 -0.67 -3.44 -3.19
N SER A 86 -1.56 -3.28 -2.21
CA SER A 86 -1.22 -3.39 -0.78
C SER A 86 -0.81 -4.82 -0.40
N LEU A 87 -1.50 -5.84 -0.92
CA LEU A 87 -1.11 -7.23 -0.68
C LEU A 87 0.24 -7.54 -1.32
N ALA A 88 0.44 -7.10 -2.57
CA ALA A 88 1.72 -7.23 -3.26
C ALA A 88 2.86 -6.55 -2.47
N ALA A 89 2.61 -5.38 -1.88
CA ALA A 89 3.60 -4.69 -1.04
C ALA A 89 4.00 -5.51 0.20
N MET A 90 3.02 -6.11 0.90
CA MET A 90 3.30 -6.93 2.08
C MET A 90 4.15 -8.16 1.75
N VAL A 91 3.85 -8.80 0.62
CA VAL A 91 4.50 -10.05 0.20
C VAL A 91 5.90 -9.78 -0.35
N GLN A 92 6.04 -8.74 -1.18
CA GLN A 92 7.32 -8.40 -1.82
C GLN A 92 8.25 -7.60 -0.91
N HIS A 93 7.72 -6.90 0.10
CA HIS A 93 8.48 -6.06 1.02
C HIS A 93 8.11 -6.27 2.50
N PRO A 94 8.18 -7.51 3.03
CA PRO A 94 7.78 -7.82 4.41
C PRO A 94 8.67 -7.17 5.46
N THR A 95 9.91 -6.82 5.11
CA THR A 95 10.82 -6.06 5.97
C THR A 95 10.49 -4.58 6.07
N VAL A 96 9.55 -4.09 5.25
CA VAL A 96 9.07 -2.70 5.25
C VAL A 96 7.65 -2.61 5.81
N PHE A 97 6.76 -3.53 5.45
CA PHE A 97 5.36 -3.53 5.87
C PHE A 97 5.03 -4.74 6.74
N GLY A 98 4.81 -4.54 8.04
CA GLY A 98 4.47 -5.59 8.99
C GLY A 98 2.97 -5.82 9.16
N ALA A 99 2.13 -4.95 8.61
CA ALA A 99 0.68 -5.09 8.62
C ALA A 99 0.07 -4.51 7.34
N GLY A 100 -1.14 -4.94 7.01
CA GLY A 100 -1.88 -4.30 5.92
C GLY A 100 -3.39 -4.46 5.99
N GLY A 101 -4.07 -3.48 5.40
CA GLY A 101 -5.52 -3.43 5.27
C GLY A 101 -5.92 -3.76 3.83
N ILE A 102 -6.35 -4.99 3.59
CA ILE A 102 -6.68 -5.49 2.25
C ILE A 102 -8.20 -5.56 2.10
N PHE A 103 -8.79 -4.52 1.52
CA PHE A 103 -10.26 -4.40 1.44
C PHE A 103 -10.75 -4.74 0.03
N SER A 104 -11.60 -5.77 -0.09
CA SER A 104 -12.24 -6.19 -1.35
C SER A 104 -11.29 -6.20 -2.57
N PRO A 105 -10.14 -6.90 -2.50
CA PRO A 105 -9.10 -6.82 -3.52
C PRO A 105 -9.59 -7.34 -4.88
N ALA A 106 -9.29 -6.60 -5.94
CA ALA A 106 -9.66 -6.95 -7.32
C ALA A 106 -8.74 -8.02 -7.92
N PHE A 107 -8.59 -9.18 -7.28
CA PHE A 107 -7.59 -10.19 -7.66
C PHE A 107 -7.66 -10.67 -9.13
N TRP A 108 -8.84 -10.58 -9.75
CA TRP A 108 -9.03 -10.94 -11.16
C TRP A 108 -8.14 -10.12 -12.12
N VAL A 109 -7.67 -8.93 -11.72
CA VAL A 109 -6.73 -8.12 -12.53
C VAL A 109 -5.29 -8.61 -12.44
N ALA A 110 -4.96 -9.36 -11.38
CA ALA A 110 -3.61 -9.80 -11.04
C ALA A 110 -3.59 -11.29 -10.65
N PRO A 111 -4.01 -12.23 -11.52
CA PRO A 111 -4.04 -13.65 -11.18
C PRO A 111 -2.70 -14.21 -10.65
N PRO A 112 -1.51 -13.80 -11.13
CA PRO A 112 -0.24 -14.29 -10.57
C PRO A 112 -0.03 -13.94 -9.09
N LEU A 113 -0.73 -12.96 -8.54
CA LEU A 113 -0.61 -12.62 -7.12
C LEU A 113 -1.07 -13.78 -6.21
N TYR A 114 -1.93 -14.67 -6.69
CA TYR A 114 -2.33 -15.86 -5.92
C TYR A 114 -1.16 -16.77 -5.61
N THR A 115 -0.19 -16.90 -6.52
CA THR A 115 0.99 -17.76 -6.30
C THR A 115 2.04 -17.12 -5.41
N ASP A 116 2.06 -15.79 -5.30
CA ASP A 116 3.01 -15.10 -4.43
C ASP A 116 2.65 -15.25 -2.95
N VAL A 117 1.37 -15.49 -2.65
CA VAL A 117 0.83 -15.52 -1.27
C VAL A 117 0.63 -16.91 -0.70
N THR A 118 0.90 -17.96 -1.49
CA THR A 118 0.79 -19.38 -1.12
C THR A 118 2.16 -20.00 -1.01
#